data_AF-A0A1Y3EJH4-F1
#
_entry.id   AF-A0A1Y3EJH4-F1
#
_cell.length_a   1.000
_cell.length_b   1.000
_cell.length_c   1.000
_cell.angle_alpha   90.00
_cell.angle_beta   90.00
_cell.angle_gamma   90.00
#
_symmetry.space_group_name_H-M   'P 1'
#
loop_
_entity.id
_entity.type
_entity.pdbx_description
1 polymer ?
#
loop_
_entity_poly.entity_id
_entity_poly.type
_entity_poly.pdbx_seq_one_letter_code
_entity_poly.pdbx_strand_id
1 'polypeptide(L)' 'MKGNKELVGTLLGFDDYVNIVLEDVIEYETTTEGKRITRLDQILLNGTHIAMLIPGGEGPEV' A
#
# COMPACT_ATOMS: atom_id res chain seq x y z
N MET A 1 2.63 -0.08 -6.17
CA MET A 1 3.94 0.62 -5.96
C MET A 1 4.85 0.35 -7.15
N LYS A 2 6.00 1.01 -7.28
CA LYS A 2 7.01 0.59 -8.27
C LYS A 2 7.45 -0.85 -7.92
N GLY A 3 6.95 -1.85 -8.65
CA GLY A 3 7.15 -3.29 -8.37
C GLY A 3 5.84 -4.06 -8.21
N ASN A 4 5.91 -5.26 -7.62
CA ASN A 4 4.80 -6.21 -7.48
C ASN A 4 4.02 -6.07 -6.15
N LYS A 5 3.98 -4.86 -5.58
CA LYS A 5 3.37 -4.58 -4.27
C LYS A 5 2.22 -3.61 -4.35
N GLU A 6 1.15 -3.93 -3.66
CA GLU A 6 -0.04 -3.11 -3.47
C GLU A 6 -0.36 -3.01 -1.97
N LEU A 7 -0.76 -1.83 -1.51
CA LEU A 7 -1.16 -1.62 -0.12
C LEU A 7 -2.55 -1.01 -0.10
N VAL A 8 -3.40 -1.55 0.77
CA VAL A 8 -4.74 -1.05 1.07
C VAL A 8 -4.77 -0.70 2.54
N GLY A 9 -5.26 0.48 2.89
CA GLY A 9 -5.37 0.92 4.27
C GLY A 9 -6.06 2.28 4.34
N THR A 10 -6.30 2.76 5.54
CA THR A 10 -6.93 4.07 5.77
C THR A 10 -5.87 5.16 5.74
N LEU A 11 -6.03 6.12 4.82
CA LEU A 11 -5.15 7.28 4.71
C LEU A 11 -5.33 8.21 5.91
N LEU A 12 -4.31 8.32 6.75
CA LEU A 12 -4.29 9.25 7.89
C LEU A 12 -3.76 10.63 7.53
N GLY A 13 -2.79 10.69 6.62
CA GLY A 13 -2.19 11.94 6.20
C GLY A 13 -1.02 11.75 5.25
N PHE A 14 -0.58 12.86 4.65
CA PHE A 14 0.58 12.90 3.76
C PHE A 14 1.28 14.25 3.84
N ASP A 15 2.51 14.33 3.33
CA ASP A 15 3.29 15.57 3.24
C ASP A 15 3.47 16.04 1.77
N ASP A 16 4.17 17.16 1.58
CA ASP A 16 4.41 17.73 0.24
C ASP A 16 5.23 16.81 -0.69
N TYR A 17 5.93 15.81 -0.13
CA TYR A 17 6.68 14.80 -0.87
C TYR A 17 5.86 13.52 -1.10
N VAL A 18 4.59 13.53 -0.73
CA VAL A 18 3.67 12.39 -0.83
C VAL A 18 4.19 11.19 -0.03
N ASN A 19 4.91 11.42 1.06
CA ASN A 19 5.08 10.38 2.06
C ASN A 19 3.74 10.19 2.77
N ILE A 20 3.28 8.95 2.91
CA ILE A 20 1.92 8.65 3.35
C ILE A 20 1.94 7.85 4.64
N VAL A 21 1.10 8.25 5.60
CA VAL A 21 0.78 7.43 6.77
C VAL A 21 -0.53 6.69 6.51
N LEU A 22 -0.48 5.36 6.59
CA LEU A 22 -1.67 4.49 6.52
C LEU A 22 -1.84 3.72 7.83
N GLU A 23 -3.09 3.51 8.25
CA GLU A 23 -3.48 2.56 9.31
C GLU A 23 -4.27 1.37 8.73
N ASP A 24 -4.38 0.30 9.53
CA ASP A 24 -5.11 -0.94 9.20
C ASP A 24 -4.72 -1.51 7.82
N VAL A 25 -3.42 -1.63 7.61
CA VAL A 25 -2.84 -1.86 6.29
C VAL A 25 -2.81 -3.34 5.94
N ILE A 26 -3.19 -3.64 4.71
CA ILE A 26 -3.02 -4.93 4.05
C ILE A 26 -2.05 -4.75 2.88
N GLU A 27 -0.89 -5.39 2.97
CA GLU A 27 0.10 -5.45 1.89
C GLU A 27 -0.10 -6.74 1.09
N TYR A 28 -0.23 -6.58 -0.22
CA TYR A 28 -0.26 -7.65 -1.21
C TYR A 28 1.04 -7.63 -2.00
N GLU A 29 1.76 -8.75 -1.99
CA GLU A 29 2.98 -8.93 -2.77
C GLU A 29 2.82 -10.11 -3.73
N THR A 30 2.98 -9.86 -5.03
CA THR A 30 2.99 -10.92 -6.04
C THR A 30 4.40 -11.48 -6.16
N THR A 31 4.60 -12.69 -5.66
CA THR A 31 5.86 -13.45 -5.74
C THR A 31 5.76 -14.56 -6.79
N THR A 32 6.88 -15.18 -7.13
CA THR A 32 6.91 -16.37 -8.01
C THR A 32 6.17 -17.57 -7.42
N GLU A 33 5.99 -17.62 -6.10
CA GLU A 33 5.33 -18.69 -5.37
C GLU A 33 3.83 -18.41 -5.12
N GLY A 34 3.36 -17.20 -5.45
CA GLY A 34 1.97 -16.77 -5.29
C GLY A 34 1.82 -15.38 -4.65
N LYS A 35 0.58 -15.02 -4.33
CA LYS A 35 0.24 -13.79 -3.58
C LYS A 35 0.57 -13.99 -2.09
N ARG A 36 1.45 -13.15 -1.54
CA ARG A 36 1.69 -13.04 -0.10
C ARG A 36 0.89 -11.86 0.46
N ILE A 37 0.15 -12.10 1.55
CA ILE A 37 -0.65 -11.09 2.24
C ILE A 37 -0.06 -10.85 3.63
N THR A 38 0.21 -9.59 3.96
CA THR A 38 0.70 -9.17 5.27
C THR A 38 -0.19 -8.08 5.84
N ARG A 39 -0.52 -8.15 7.14
CA ARG A 39 -1.27 -7.12 7.84
C ARG A 39 -0.34 -6.32 8.75
N LEU A 40 -0.49 -5.01 8.75
CA LEU A 40 0.31 -4.08 9.55
C LEU A 40 -0.63 -3.06 10.18
N ASP A 41 -0.44 -2.75 11.47
CA ASP A 41 -1.29 -1.79 12.17
C ASP A 41 -1.11 -0.37 11.60
N GLN A 42 0.12 0.01 11.28
CA GLN A 42 0.45 1.31 10.70
C GLN A 42 1.73 1.23 9.87
N ILE A 43 1.82 2.06 8.82
CA ILE A 43 3.04 2.21 8.02
C ILE A 43 3.22 3.66 7.57
N LEU A 44 4.49 4.07 7.45
CA LEU A 44 4.89 5.26 6.71
C LEU A 44 5.47 4.84 5.35
N LEU A 45 4.80 5.20 4.27
CA LEU A 45 5.23 4.95 2.91
C LEU A 45 6.04 6.12 2.38
N ASN A 46 7.17 5.81 1.74
CA ASN A 46 7.97 6.80 1.04
C ASN A 46 7.35 7.12 -0.34
N GLY A 47 7.06 8.40 -0.59
CA GLY A 47 6.38 8.87 -1.80
C GLY A 47 7.08 8.51 -3.11
N THR A 48 8.41 8.36 -3.09
CA THR A 48 9.22 8.01 -4.28
C THR A 48 8.85 6.65 -4.88
N HIS A 49 8.31 5.74 -4.08
CA HIS A 49 7.95 4.39 -4.52
C HIS A 49 6.46 4.23 -4.82
N ILE A 50 5.66 5.28 -4.62
CA ILE A 50 4.24 5.30 -4.92
C ILE A 50 4.05 5.57 -6.41
N ALA A 51 3.38 4.64 -7.09
CA ALA A 51 3.11 4.74 -8.51
C ALA A 51 1.71 5.30 -8.80
N MET A 52 0.72 4.91 -7.98
CA MET A 52 -0.68 5.29 -8.12
C MET A 52 -1.36 5.26 -6.75
N LEU A 53 -2.34 6.13 -6.55
CA LEU A 53 -3.23 6.16 -5.38
C LEU A 53 -4.67 6.03 -5.86
N ILE A 54 -5.43 5.12 -5.25
CA ILE A 54 -6.82 4.83 -5.62
C ILE A 54 -7.70 5.06 -4.38
N PRO A 55 -8.42 6.19 -4.30
CA PRO A 55 -9.36 6.44 -3.21
C PRO A 55 -10.49 5.40 -3.21
N GLY A 56 -10.77 4.78 -2.06
CA GLY A 56 -11.82 3.77 -1.93
C GLY A 56 -11.52 2.42 -2.59
N GLY A 57 -10.26 2.14 -2.97
CA GLY A 57 -9.87 0.85 -3.53
C GLY A 57 -9.99 -0.28 -2.51
N GLU A 58 -10.55 -1.41 -2.92
CA GLU A 58 -10.75 -2.60 -2.07
C GLU A 58 -9.56 -3.59 -2.13
N GLY A 59 -8.54 -3.27 -2.93
CA GLY A 59 -7.41 -4.15 -3.24
C GLY A 59 -7.62 -4.98 -4.50
N PRO A 60 -6.65 -5.83 -4.86
CA PRO A 60 -6.76 -6.69 -6.03
C PRO A 60 -7.88 -7.72 -5.82
N GLU A 61 -8.73 -7.93 -6.85
CA GLU A 61 -9.64 -9.07 -6.86
C GLU A 61 -8.80 -10.36 -6.66
N VAL A 62 -9.20 -11.18 -5.69
CA VAL A 62 -8.45 -12.36 -5.26
C VAL A 62 -8.33 -13.37 -6.37
#